data_AF-A0A1I4C7N4-F1
#
_entry.id   AF-A0A1I4C7N4-F1
#
_cell.length_a   1.000
_cell.length_b   1.000
_cell.length_c   1.000
_cell.angle_alpha   90.00
_cell.angle_beta   90.00
_cell.angle_gamma   90.00
#
_symmetry.space_group_name_H-M   'P 1'
#
loop_
_entity.id
_entity.type
_entity.pdbx_description
1 polymer ?
#
loop_
_entity_poly.entity_id
_entity_poly.type
_entity_poly.pdbx_seq_one_letter_code
_entity_poly.pdbx_strand_id
1 'polypeptide(L)'
;MKWRHELKFIVNDAELALLGMQLGALMKPDPYQGSKSYKITSLYFDDIDNRCYFDNLNGNGIREKYRLRYYGDDTSFMRLEKKCKNASMTMKNSFEVSRDMAGLLLKGEVPFPDPDMDEGLQMLLAEMRLKGMQPKSIVRYERTAFTARAGNVRITFDRNISASTNISDFMERSFRVRPLMTKSTHVLEVKYDEFLPVYLKELLEDRGLWQTAFSKYAESRRMEIG
;
A
#
# COMPACT_ATOMS: atom_id res chain seq x y z
N MET A 1 -7.69 -12.85 11.72
CA MET A 1 -7.10 -11.56 11.31
C MET A 1 -6.21 -11.06 12.44
N LYS A 2 -5.00 -10.54 12.18
CA LYS A 2 -4.07 -10.11 13.25
C LYS A 2 -3.58 -8.68 13.00
N TRP A 3 -3.59 -7.85 14.05
CA TRP A 3 -3.00 -6.52 14.03
C TRP A 3 -1.47 -6.61 14.08
N ARG A 4 -0.80 -5.74 13.35
CA ARG A 4 0.66 -5.68 13.24
C ARG A 4 1.14 -4.25 13.39
N HIS A 5 2.25 -4.04 14.07
CA HIS A 5 2.88 -2.72 14.10
C HIS A 5 3.36 -2.33 12.70
N GLU A 6 3.26 -1.04 12.36
CA GLU A 6 3.76 -0.46 11.11
C GLU A 6 4.50 0.85 11.43
N LEU A 7 5.82 0.83 11.26
CA LEU A 7 6.68 2.01 11.29
C LEU A 7 7.04 2.42 9.86
N LYS A 8 7.18 3.72 9.63
CA LYS A 8 7.57 4.25 8.32
C LYS A 8 8.58 5.36 8.49
N PHE A 9 9.54 5.39 7.57
CA PHE A 9 10.62 6.37 7.57
C PHE A 9 10.83 6.86 6.14
N ILE A 10 11.26 8.11 6.01
CA ILE A 10 11.74 8.66 4.75
C ILE A 10 13.25 8.45 4.71
N VAL A 11 13.76 7.88 3.62
CA VAL A 11 15.18 7.58 3.46
C VAL A 11 15.69 8.04 2.09
N ASN A 12 16.96 8.38 2.01
CA ASN A 12 17.64 8.72 0.76
C ASN A 12 18.34 7.51 0.12
N ASP A 13 18.94 7.70 -1.06
CA ASP A 13 19.66 6.64 -1.80
C ASP A 13 20.82 6.01 -1.00
N ALA A 14 21.60 6.82 -0.28
CA ALA A 14 22.75 6.35 0.48
C ALA A 14 22.32 5.52 1.69
N GLU A 15 21.29 5.97 2.41
CA GLU A 15 20.68 5.23 3.52
C GLU A 15 20.09 3.90 3.05
N LEU A 16 19.36 3.93 1.92
CA LEU A 16 18.73 2.73 1.35
C LEU A 16 19.77 1.71 0.90
N ALA A 17 20.87 2.15 0.27
CA ALA A 17 21.95 1.26 -0.15
C ALA A 17 22.63 0.58 1.05
N LEU A 18 22.95 1.35 2.09
CA LEU A 18 23.60 0.84 3.29
C LEU A 18 22.68 -0.10 4.08
N LEU A 19 21.41 0.28 4.29
CA LEU A 19 20.40 -0.58 4.91
C LEU A 19 20.18 -1.85 4.09
N GLY A 20 20.14 -1.76 2.76
CA GLY A 20 20.00 -2.92 1.89
C GLY A 20 21.12 -3.95 2.07
N MET A 21 22.36 -3.49 2.21
CA MET A 21 23.52 -4.36 2.47
C MET A 21 23.40 -5.06 3.83
N GLN A 22 23.11 -4.29 4.89
CA GLN A 22 23.04 -4.82 6.26
C GLN A 22 21.84 -5.76 6.45
N LEU A 23 20.66 -5.38 5.94
CA LEU A 23 19.47 -6.23 5.97
C LEU A 23 19.66 -7.50 5.13
N GLY A 24 20.40 -7.43 4.02
CA GLY A 24 20.73 -8.61 3.21
C GLY A 24 21.56 -9.66 3.97
N ALA A 25 22.35 -9.25 4.95
CA ALA A 25 23.11 -10.17 5.81
C ALA A 25 22.27 -10.75 6.97
N LEU A 26 21.21 -10.06 7.39
CA LEU A 26 20.43 -10.39 8.60
C LEU A 26 19.05 -11.00 8.30
N MET A 27 18.49 -10.76 7.10
CA MET A 27 17.14 -11.12 6.71
C MET A 27 17.12 -11.84 5.36
N LYS A 28 16.03 -12.56 5.08
CA LYS A 28 15.85 -13.21 3.78
C LYS A 28 15.13 -12.27 2.81
N PRO A 29 15.49 -12.26 1.52
CA PRO A 29 14.67 -11.60 0.51
C PRO A 29 13.25 -12.20 0.49
N ASP A 30 12.26 -11.38 0.16
CA ASP A 30 10.89 -11.86 -0.02
C ASP A 30 10.82 -12.90 -1.16
N PRO A 31 10.18 -14.06 -0.97
CA PRO A 31 10.22 -15.14 -1.96
C PRO A 31 9.55 -14.79 -3.29
N TYR A 32 8.65 -13.79 -3.32
CA TYR A 32 7.97 -13.34 -4.53
C TYR A 32 8.71 -12.22 -5.25
N GLN A 33 9.79 -11.72 -4.66
CA GLN A 33 10.62 -10.73 -5.34
C GLN A 33 11.52 -11.44 -6.34
N GLY A 34 11.59 -10.88 -7.56
CA GLY A 34 12.57 -11.30 -8.55
C GLY A 34 13.99 -10.97 -8.09
N SER A 35 14.89 -10.64 -9.02
CA SER A 35 16.30 -10.42 -8.67
C SER A 35 16.56 -9.31 -7.64
N LYS A 36 15.76 -8.22 -7.65
CA LYS A 36 15.98 -7.07 -6.73
C LYS A 36 14.72 -6.38 -6.20
N SER A 37 13.62 -6.41 -6.95
CA SER A 37 12.37 -5.76 -6.60
C SER A 37 11.23 -6.29 -7.48
N TYR A 38 10.00 -5.93 -7.14
CA TYR A 38 8.83 -6.14 -7.99
C TYR A 38 7.98 -4.88 -8.05
N LYS A 39 7.27 -4.71 -9.17
CA LYS A 39 6.34 -3.60 -9.37
C LYS A 39 5.03 -3.90 -8.65
N ILE A 40 4.45 -2.87 -8.04
CA ILE A 40 3.12 -2.91 -7.45
C ILE A 40 2.30 -1.77 -8.04
N THR A 41 1.09 -2.08 -8.50
CA THR A 41 0.10 -1.08 -8.87
C THR A 41 -1.13 -1.26 -7.99
N SER A 42 -1.66 -0.16 -7.44
CA SER A 42 -2.84 -0.19 -6.57
C SER A 42 -3.79 0.94 -6.93
N LEU A 43 -5.05 0.61 -7.20
CA LEU A 43 -6.16 1.54 -7.32
C LEU A 43 -6.76 1.74 -5.93
N TYR A 44 -6.79 2.98 -5.45
CA TYR A 44 -7.42 3.35 -4.19
C TYR A 44 -8.84 3.83 -4.42
N PHE A 45 -9.72 3.51 -3.47
CA PHE A 45 -11.08 3.98 -3.42
C PHE A 45 -11.25 5.01 -2.30
N ASP A 46 -12.16 5.94 -2.49
CA ASP A 46 -12.63 6.87 -1.46
C ASP A 46 -14.09 7.24 -1.72
N ASP A 47 -14.76 7.71 -0.68
CA ASP A 47 -16.14 8.19 -0.79
C ASP A 47 -16.22 9.59 -1.41
N ILE A 48 -17.46 10.05 -1.62
CA ILE A 48 -17.74 11.38 -2.19
C ILE A 48 -17.18 12.51 -1.31
N ASP A 49 -17.10 12.28 -0.01
CA ASP A 49 -16.60 13.23 0.98
C ASP A 49 -15.06 13.17 1.14
N ASN A 50 -14.39 12.28 0.39
CA ASN A 50 -12.96 12.00 0.51
C ASN A 50 -12.53 11.67 1.96
N ARG A 51 -13.35 10.89 2.68
CA ARG A 51 -13.12 10.52 4.08
C ARG A 51 -11.73 9.95 4.31
N CYS A 52 -11.28 9.02 3.46
CA CYS A 52 -9.97 8.38 3.63
C CYS A 52 -8.81 9.38 3.50
N TYR A 53 -8.96 10.39 2.64
CA TYR A 53 -7.99 11.48 2.47
C TYR A 53 -7.97 12.38 3.70
N PHE A 54 -9.12 12.91 4.12
CA PHE A 54 -9.20 13.84 5.26
C PHE A 54 -8.85 13.16 6.58
N ASP A 55 -9.25 11.91 6.78
CA ASP A 55 -8.80 11.09 7.91
C ASP A 55 -7.27 10.99 7.96
N ASN A 56 -6.61 10.92 6.80
CA ASN A 56 -5.15 10.91 6.78
C ASN A 56 -4.57 12.26 7.17
N LEU A 57 -5.07 13.33 6.56
CA LEU A 57 -4.61 14.71 6.77
C LEU A 57 -4.81 15.18 8.22
N ASN A 58 -5.97 14.85 8.80
CA ASN A 58 -6.34 15.21 10.17
C ASN A 58 -5.65 14.34 11.23
N GLY A 59 -4.87 13.34 10.83
CA GLY A 59 -4.13 12.48 11.76
C GLY A 59 -5.02 11.47 12.51
N ASN A 60 -6.22 11.18 12.02
CA ASN A 60 -7.16 10.27 12.69
C ASN A 60 -6.50 8.90 12.94
N GLY A 61 -6.60 8.43 14.19
CA GLY A 61 -5.95 7.18 14.62
C GLY A 61 -6.59 5.95 13.99
N ILE A 62 -7.92 5.93 13.91
CA ILE A 62 -8.73 4.86 13.33
C ILE A 62 -9.09 5.22 11.90
N ARG A 63 -8.65 4.41 10.94
CA ARG A 63 -8.87 4.67 9.51
C ARG A 63 -9.02 3.37 8.76
N GLU A 64 -9.86 3.37 7.75
CA GLU A 64 -10.00 2.26 6.81
C GLU A 64 -9.84 2.76 5.38
N LYS A 65 -9.37 1.89 4.49
CA LYS A 65 -9.36 2.15 3.06
C LYS A 65 -9.37 0.87 2.25
N TYR A 66 -9.99 0.95 1.09
CA TYR A 66 -9.97 -0.12 0.10
C TYR A 66 -8.95 0.17 -0.99
N ARG A 67 -8.32 -0.88 -1.49
CA ARG A 67 -7.53 -0.81 -2.71
C ARG A 67 -7.61 -2.10 -3.50
N LEU A 68 -7.70 -1.99 -4.81
CA LEU A 68 -7.51 -3.10 -5.74
C LEU A 68 -6.05 -3.11 -6.19
N ARG A 69 -5.38 -4.26 -6.14
CA ARG A 69 -3.94 -4.36 -6.36
C ARG A 69 -3.57 -5.53 -7.26
N TYR A 70 -2.55 -5.32 -8.08
CA TYR A 70 -1.83 -6.38 -8.78
C TYR A 70 -0.30 -6.17 -8.73
N TYR A 71 0.44 -7.19 -9.17
CA TYR A 71 1.90 -7.25 -9.12
C TYR A 71 2.48 -7.39 -10.54
N GLY A 72 3.63 -6.75 -10.78
CA GLY A 72 4.25 -6.78 -12.11
C GLY A 72 3.37 -6.13 -13.18
N ASP A 73 3.25 -6.81 -14.32
CA ASP A 73 2.36 -6.47 -15.45
C ASP A 73 1.13 -7.40 -15.51
N ASP A 74 1.00 -8.32 -14.54
CA ASP A 74 -0.04 -9.34 -14.56
C ASP A 74 -1.33 -8.81 -13.92
N THR A 75 -2.34 -8.59 -14.76
CA THR A 75 -3.69 -8.16 -14.34
C THR A 75 -4.67 -9.33 -14.28
N SER A 76 -4.23 -10.57 -14.50
CA SER A 76 -5.07 -11.76 -14.31
C SER A 76 -5.27 -12.08 -12.83
N PHE A 77 -4.31 -11.71 -11.99
CA PHE A 77 -4.36 -11.90 -10.54
C PHE A 77 -4.44 -10.56 -9.80
N MET A 78 -5.65 -10.21 -9.36
CA MET A 78 -5.91 -8.99 -8.59
C MET A 78 -6.44 -9.32 -7.21
N ARG A 79 -6.06 -8.50 -6.23
CA ARG A 79 -6.58 -8.60 -4.87
C ARG A 79 -7.22 -7.29 -4.42
N LEU A 80 -8.46 -7.39 -3.96
CA LEU A 80 -9.09 -6.32 -3.18
C LEU A 80 -8.58 -6.42 -1.75
N GLU A 81 -8.02 -5.32 -1.25
CA GLU A 81 -7.48 -5.24 0.09
C GLU A 81 -8.22 -4.16 0.88
N LYS A 82 -8.85 -4.56 1.99
CA LYS A 82 -9.31 -3.64 3.03
C LYS A 82 -8.19 -3.48 4.06
N LYS A 83 -7.67 -2.27 4.22
CA LYS A 83 -6.65 -1.95 5.22
C LYS A 83 -7.27 -1.12 6.33
N CYS A 84 -7.23 -1.62 7.56
CA CYS A 84 -7.59 -0.89 8.77
C CYS A 84 -6.32 -0.44 9.48
N LYS A 85 -6.34 0.78 10.03
CA LYS A 85 -5.27 1.37 10.83
C LYS A 85 -5.84 1.81 12.17
N ASN A 86 -5.15 1.51 13.25
CA ASN A 86 -5.43 2.01 14.58
C ASN A 86 -4.09 2.47 15.18
N ALA A 87 -3.87 3.79 15.20
CA ALA A 87 -2.61 4.41 15.59
C ALA A 87 -1.40 3.80 14.84
N SER A 88 -0.47 3.14 15.54
CA SER A 88 0.71 2.48 14.97
C SER A 88 0.45 1.07 14.43
N MET A 89 -0.75 0.53 14.64
CA MET A 89 -1.11 -0.83 14.23
C MET A 89 -1.90 -0.83 12.93
N THR A 90 -1.73 -1.88 12.13
CA THR A 90 -2.48 -2.10 10.90
C THR A 90 -2.97 -3.55 10.82
N MET A 91 -4.15 -3.71 10.23
CA MET A 91 -4.76 -4.98 9.89
C MET A 91 -5.13 -4.94 8.41
N LYS A 92 -5.06 -6.09 7.74
CA LYS A 92 -5.38 -6.19 6.32
C LYS A 92 -6.19 -7.45 6.03
N ASN A 93 -7.26 -7.29 5.29
CA ASN A 93 -8.01 -8.36 4.65
C ASN A 93 -7.73 -8.32 3.15
N SER A 94 -7.70 -9.48 2.50
CA SER A 94 -7.35 -9.57 1.09
C SER A 94 -8.11 -10.69 0.39
N PHE A 95 -8.86 -10.31 -0.64
CA PHE A 95 -9.78 -11.18 -1.37
C PHE A 95 -9.39 -11.16 -2.83
N GLU A 96 -9.61 -12.28 -3.53
CA GLU A 96 -9.34 -12.35 -4.96
C GLU A 96 -10.46 -11.66 -5.74
N VAL A 97 -10.11 -11.01 -6.84
CA VAL A 97 -11.08 -10.30 -7.68
C VAL A 97 -10.83 -10.70 -9.12
N SER A 98 -11.87 -11.21 -9.77
CA SER A 98 -11.84 -11.53 -11.20
C SER A 98 -11.62 -10.27 -12.03
N ARG A 99 -11.08 -10.44 -13.23
CA ARG A 99 -10.84 -9.32 -14.15
C ARG A 99 -12.12 -8.58 -14.52
N ASP A 100 -13.22 -9.32 -14.70
CA ASP A 100 -14.53 -8.74 -15.04
C ASP A 100 -15.06 -7.87 -13.90
N MET A 101 -15.03 -8.38 -12.66
CA MET A 101 -15.44 -7.63 -11.49
C MET A 101 -14.56 -6.38 -11.30
N ALA A 102 -13.25 -6.50 -11.47
CA ALA A 102 -12.35 -5.35 -11.43
C ALA A 102 -12.69 -4.31 -12.50
N GLY A 103 -13.13 -4.73 -13.69
CA GLY A 103 -13.62 -3.86 -14.75
C GLY A 103 -14.89 -3.08 -14.35
N LEU A 104 -15.82 -3.73 -13.66
CA LEU A 104 -17.01 -3.07 -13.09
C LEU A 104 -16.62 -2.03 -12.04
N LEU A 105 -15.76 -2.41 -11.09
CA LEU A 105 -15.29 -1.53 -10.02
C LEU A 105 -14.56 -0.29 -10.56
N LEU A 106 -13.79 -0.43 -11.65
CA LEU A 106 -13.11 0.69 -12.33
C LEU A 106 -14.09 1.72 -12.89
N LYS A 107 -15.23 1.27 -13.40
CA LYS A 107 -16.29 2.13 -13.94
C LYS A 107 -17.19 2.71 -12.84
N GLY A 108 -16.97 2.34 -11.58
CA GLY A 108 -17.85 2.70 -10.47
C GLY A 108 -19.19 1.96 -10.49
N GLU A 109 -19.29 0.88 -11.27
CA GLU A 109 -20.50 0.07 -11.36
C GLU A 109 -20.63 -0.82 -10.12
N VAL A 110 -21.86 -0.94 -9.60
CA VAL A 110 -22.12 -1.64 -8.33
C VAL A 110 -23.04 -2.84 -8.56
N PRO A 111 -22.51 -3.97 -9.05
CA PRO A 111 -23.30 -5.17 -9.33
C PRO A 111 -24.03 -5.66 -8.08
N PHE A 112 -25.17 -6.32 -8.27
CA PHE A 112 -25.88 -6.95 -7.15
C PHE A 112 -24.96 -7.94 -6.44
N PRO A 113 -24.84 -7.86 -5.09
CA PRO A 113 -24.03 -8.79 -4.35
C PRO A 113 -24.63 -10.19 -4.48
N ASP A 114 -23.75 -11.14 -4.75
CA ASP A 114 -24.05 -12.57 -4.76
C ASP A 114 -23.70 -13.14 -3.36
N PRO A 115 -24.55 -13.99 -2.76
CA PRO A 115 -24.21 -14.68 -1.51
C PRO A 115 -22.86 -15.42 -1.53
N ASP A 116 -22.42 -15.92 -2.69
CA ASP A 116 -21.15 -16.63 -2.85
C ASP A 116 -19.94 -15.69 -3.02
N MET A 117 -20.18 -14.37 -3.02
CA MET A 117 -19.13 -13.37 -3.15
C MET A 117 -18.32 -13.22 -1.85
N ASP A 118 -17.01 -13.01 -1.98
CA ASP A 118 -16.14 -12.70 -0.85
C ASP A 118 -16.66 -11.53 0.00
N GLU A 119 -16.62 -11.69 1.33
CA GLU A 119 -17.14 -10.70 2.30
C GLU A 119 -16.57 -9.29 2.05
N GLY A 120 -15.27 -9.17 1.80
CA GLY A 120 -14.66 -7.85 1.58
C GLY A 120 -15.11 -7.16 0.29
N LEU A 121 -15.51 -7.93 -0.73
CA LEU A 121 -16.10 -7.37 -1.93
C LEU A 121 -17.54 -6.93 -1.67
N GLN A 122 -18.33 -7.74 -0.95
CA GLN A 122 -19.68 -7.33 -0.51
C GLN A 122 -19.63 -6.03 0.31
N MET A 123 -18.67 -5.91 1.23
CA MET A 123 -18.46 -4.68 2.01
C MET A 123 -18.10 -3.48 1.15
N LEU A 124 -17.22 -3.65 0.15
CA LEU A 124 -16.89 -2.56 -0.78
C LEU A 124 -18.13 -2.14 -1.56
N LEU A 125 -18.88 -3.07 -2.14
CA LEU A 125 -20.10 -2.77 -2.90
C LEU A 125 -21.13 -2.03 -2.02
N ALA A 126 -21.28 -2.42 -0.75
CA ALA A 126 -22.12 -1.69 0.19
C ALA A 126 -21.63 -0.24 0.42
N GLU A 127 -20.33 -0.01 0.61
CA GLU A 127 -19.76 1.34 0.71
C GLU A 127 -19.96 2.15 -0.59
N MET A 128 -19.89 1.51 -1.76
CA MET A 128 -20.16 2.15 -3.05
C MET A 128 -21.62 2.62 -3.15
N ARG A 129 -22.59 1.80 -2.73
CA ARG A 129 -24.02 2.17 -2.74
C ARG A 129 -24.36 3.24 -1.70
N LEU A 130 -23.90 3.05 -0.48
CA LEU A 130 -24.38 3.81 0.68
C LEU A 130 -23.61 5.12 0.85
N LYS A 131 -22.33 5.16 0.46
CA LYS A 131 -21.44 6.30 0.69
C LYS A 131 -20.83 6.85 -0.59
N GLY A 132 -21.17 6.31 -1.76
CA GLY A 132 -20.57 6.73 -3.03
C GLY A 132 -19.06 6.49 -3.08
N MET A 133 -18.58 5.42 -2.43
CA MET A 133 -17.21 4.93 -2.59
C MET A 133 -16.93 4.69 -4.08
N GLN A 134 -15.81 5.21 -4.58
CA GLN A 134 -15.46 5.16 -5.99
C GLN A 134 -13.94 5.12 -6.17
N PRO A 135 -13.43 4.59 -7.29
CA PRO A 135 -12.00 4.63 -7.58
C PRO A 135 -11.52 6.08 -7.73
N LYS A 136 -10.43 6.44 -7.04
CA LYS A 136 -9.92 7.82 -6.97
C LYS A 136 -8.51 8.01 -7.48
N SER A 137 -7.62 7.03 -7.28
CA SER A 137 -6.21 7.23 -7.60
C SER A 137 -5.48 5.93 -7.82
N ILE A 138 -4.68 5.86 -8.87
CA ILE A 138 -3.76 4.75 -9.11
C ILE A 138 -2.39 5.13 -8.54
N VAL A 139 -1.81 4.25 -7.73
CA VAL A 139 -0.44 4.41 -7.21
C VAL A 139 0.41 3.24 -7.68
N ARG A 140 1.57 3.55 -8.25
CA ARG A 140 2.56 2.60 -8.76
C ARG A 140 3.92 2.85 -8.11
N TYR A 141 4.62 1.77 -7.78
CA TYR A 141 5.97 1.84 -7.19
C TYR A 141 6.71 0.51 -7.33
N GLU A 142 8.01 0.55 -7.07
CA GLU A 142 8.87 -0.63 -6.97
C GLU A 142 9.14 -0.95 -5.50
N ARG A 143 9.04 -2.22 -5.15
CA ARG A 143 9.29 -2.71 -3.78
C ARG A 143 10.44 -3.70 -3.75
N THR A 144 11.42 -3.44 -2.88
CA THR A 144 12.33 -4.46 -2.35
C THR A 144 11.84 -4.86 -0.96
N ALA A 145 11.85 -6.15 -0.62
CA ALA A 145 11.33 -6.63 0.65
C ALA A 145 12.26 -7.66 1.30
N PHE A 146 12.39 -7.55 2.62
CA PHE A 146 13.15 -8.46 3.47
C PHE A 146 12.23 -9.02 4.54
N THR A 147 12.40 -10.30 4.87
CA THR A 147 11.58 -11.02 5.86
C THR A 147 12.46 -11.75 6.86
N ALA A 148 12.06 -11.71 8.13
CA ALA A 148 12.66 -12.47 9.21
C ALA A 148 11.56 -13.23 9.97
N ARG A 149 11.85 -14.49 10.34
CA ARG A 149 10.90 -15.32 11.08
C ARG A 149 10.67 -14.79 12.50
N ALA A 150 11.74 -14.34 13.16
CA ALA A 150 11.64 -13.73 14.49
C ALA A 150 10.80 -12.45 14.42
N GLY A 151 9.77 -12.34 15.27
CA GLY A 151 8.83 -11.22 15.27
C GLY A 151 7.94 -11.11 14.02
N ASN A 152 8.02 -12.10 13.11
CA ASN A 152 7.40 -12.06 11.78
C ASN A 152 7.75 -10.76 11.02
N VAL A 153 8.98 -10.28 11.15
CA VAL A 153 9.35 -8.94 10.67
C VAL A 153 9.41 -8.90 9.15
N ARG A 154 8.86 -7.84 8.58
CA ARG A 154 9.00 -7.49 7.16
C ARG A 154 9.43 -6.04 7.02
N ILE A 155 10.57 -5.83 6.38
CA ILE A 155 11.09 -4.50 6.04
C ILE A 155 10.99 -4.33 4.53
N THR A 156 10.47 -3.19 4.08
CA THR A 156 10.30 -2.91 2.65
C THR A 156 10.83 -1.55 2.27
N PHE A 157 11.46 -1.47 1.11
CA PHE A 157 11.87 -0.23 0.47
C PHE A 157 10.95 0.03 -0.71
N ASP A 158 10.20 1.13 -0.66
CA ASP A 158 9.35 1.56 -1.75
C ASP A 158 9.99 2.75 -2.47
N ARG A 159 10.28 2.54 -3.75
CA ARG A 159 10.98 3.49 -4.63
C ARG A 159 10.10 3.86 -5.82
N ASN A 160 10.45 4.95 -6.49
CA ASN A 160 9.76 5.43 -7.70
C ASN A 160 8.23 5.52 -7.48
N ILE A 161 7.83 5.98 -6.29
CA ILE A 161 6.41 6.09 -5.92
C ILE A 161 5.79 7.18 -6.77
N SER A 162 4.79 6.80 -7.54
CA SER A 162 4.13 7.66 -8.52
C SER A 162 2.63 7.40 -8.56
N ALA A 163 1.86 8.35 -9.06
CA ALA A 163 0.42 8.23 -9.17
C ALA A 163 -0.13 8.67 -10.54
N SER A 164 -1.32 8.17 -10.85
CA SER A 164 -2.15 8.63 -11.96
C SER A 164 -3.58 8.83 -11.46
N THR A 165 -4.22 9.89 -11.97
CA THR A 165 -5.62 10.20 -11.73
C THR A 165 -6.52 9.64 -12.84
N ASN A 166 -5.91 9.15 -13.93
CA ASN A 166 -6.63 8.54 -15.04
C ASN A 166 -6.96 7.08 -14.72
N ILE A 167 -8.11 6.86 -14.06
CA ILE A 167 -8.51 5.57 -13.52
C ILE A 167 -8.63 4.47 -14.58
N SER A 168 -9.06 4.82 -15.80
CA SER A 168 -9.20 3.85 -16.88
C SER A 168 -7.88 3.16 -17.24
N ASP A 169 -6.75 3.77 -16.91
CA ASP A 169 -5.41 3.24 -17.21
C ASP A 169 -4.96 2.16 -16.21
N PHE A 170 -5.75 1.83 -15.18
CA PHE A 170 -5.30 0.95 -14.09
C PHE A 170 -4.77 -0.40 -14.56
N MET A 171 -5.45 -1.01 -15.53
CA MET A 171 -5.06 -2.30 -16.12
C MET A 171 -4.10 -2.17 -17.30
N GLU A 172 -3.74 -0.94 -17.69
CA GLU A 172 -2.83 -0.70 -18.80
C GLU A 172 -1.38 -0.94 -18.38
N ARG A 173 -0.62 -1.56 -19.27
CA ARG A 173 0.80 -1.88 -19.02
C ARG A 173 1.63 -0.62 -18.79
N SER A 174 1.37 0.41 -19.60
CA SER A 174 2.03 1.71 -19.53
C SER A 174 1.00 2.83 -19.49
N PHE A 175 1.21 3.79 -18.59
CA PHE A 175 0.37 4.97 -18.49
C PHE A 175 1.14 6.13 -17.86
N ARG A 176 0.63 7.35 -18.06
CA ARG A 176 1.25 8.55 -17.53
C ARG A 176 1.15 8.56 -16.02
N VAL A 177 2.28 8.74 -15.35
CA VAL A 177 2.36 8.85 -13.90
C VAL A 177 3.11 10.11 -13.50
N ARG A 178 2.81 10.61 -12.30
CA ARG A 178 3.51 11.73 -11.67
C ARG A 178 4.21 11.22 -10.40
N PRO A 179 5.51 11.52 -10.19
CA PRO A 179 6.19 11.17 -8.94
C PRO A 179 5.51 11.80 -7.72
N LEU A 180 5.35 11.04 -6.64
CA LEU A 180 4.80 11.52 -5.35
C LEU A 180 5.88 12.01 -4.38
N MET A 181 7.15 11.85 -4.74
CA MET A 181 8.28 12.16 -3.90
C MET A 181 9.36 12.87 -4.72
N THR A 182 10.18 13.66 -4.05
CA THR A 182 11.37 14.25 -4.65
C THR A 182 12.34 13.15 -5.09
N LYS A 183 13.19 13.47 -6.07
CA LYS A 183 14.23 12.56 -6.54
C LYS A 183 15.11 12.12 -5.36
N SER A 184 15.52 10.85 -5.38
CA SER A 184 16.37 10.25 -4.34
C SER A 184 15.74 10.14 -2.95
N THR A 185 14.40 10.23 -2.86
CA THR A 185 13.65 10.05 -1.61
C THR A 185 12.72 8.85 -1.72
N HIS A 186 12.80 7.96 -0.72
CA HIS A 186 12.10 6.67 -0.69
C HIS A 186 11.40 6.44 0.64
N VAL A 187 10.58 5.41 0.70
CA VAL A 187 9.88 5.01 1.93
C VAL A 187 10.40 3.67 2.42
N LEU A 188 10.92 3.66 3.64
CA LEU A 188 11.16 2.47 4.43
C LEU A 188 9.90 2.13 5.22
N GLU A 189 9.36 0.92 5.10
CA GLU A 189 8.27 0.43 5.98
C GLU A 189 8.77 -0.78 6.77
N VAL A 190 8.56 -0.78 8.09
CA VAL A 190 8.88 -1.90 9.00
C VAL A 190 7.58 -2.42 9.60
N LYS A 191 7.34 -3.73 9.46
CA LYS A 191 6.14 -4.40 9.96
C LYS A 191 6.51 -5.59 10.81
N TYR A 192 5.88 -5.75 11.96
CA TYR A 192 6.14 -6.84 12.89
C TYR A 192 4.90 -7.14 13.72
N ASP A 193 4.85 -8.33 14.32
CA ASP A 193 3.68 -8.78 15.08
C ASP A 193 3.72 -8.24 16.51
N GLU A 194 4.33 -8.95 17.44
CA GLU A 194 4.36 -8.58 18.87
C GLU A 194 5.65 -7.87 19.27
N PHE A 195 6.76 -8.18 18.60
CA PHE A 195 8.06 -7.60 18.91
C PHE A 195 8.92 -7.39 17.67
N LEU A 196 9.81 -6.41 17.74
CA LEU A 196 10.90 -6.18 16.80
C LEU A 196 12.20 -6.66 17.46
N PRO A 197 12.93 -7.64 16.88
CA PRO A 197 14.21 -8.09 17.42
C PRO A 197 15.19 -6.94 17.63
N VAL A 198 15.92 -6.96 18.76
CA VAL A 198 16.81 -5.86 19.19
C VAL A 198 17.82 -5.48 18.11
N TYR A 199 18.47 -6.45 17.48
CA TYR A 199 19.44 -6.18 16.40
C TYR A 199 18.84 -5.45 15.18
N LEU A 200 17.55 -5.62 14.89
CA LEU A 200 16.86 -4.85 13.84
C LEU A 200 16.45 -3.46 14.34
N LYS A 201 16.10 -3.36 15.62
CA LYS A 201 15.76 -2.09 16.24
C LYS A 201 16.98 -1.15 16.28
N GLU A 202 18.11 -1.63 16.79
CA GLU A 202 19.39 -0.90 16.84
C GLU A 202 19.83 -0.43 15.44
N LEU A 203 19.77 -1.32 14.45
CA LEU A 203 20.07 -1.00 13.06
C LEU A 203 19.24 0.18 12.49
N LEU A 204 18.00 0.35 12.95
CA LEU A 204 17.10 1.41 12.52
C LEU A 204 17.28 2.70 13.33
N GLU A 205 17.57 2.60 14.63
CA GLU A 205 17.71 3.73 15.56
C GLU A 205 19.04 4.49 15.37
N ASP A 206 20.13 3.78 15.06
CA ASP A 206 21.48 4.35 14.90
C ASP A 206 21.62 5.41 13.79
N ARG A 207 20.57 5.60 12.99
CA ARG A 207 20.60 6.42 11.77
C ARG A 207 19.86 7.75 11.89
N GLY A 208 19.24 8.02 13.04
CA GLY A 208 18.45 9.25 13.22
C GLY A 208 17.27 9.36 12.25
N LEU A 209 16.73 8.21 11.81
CA LEU A 209 15.59 8.18 10.88
C LEU A 209 14.34 8.73 11.55
N TRP A 210 13.72 9.72 10.91
CA TRP A 210 12.48 10.30 11.40
C TRP A 210 11.29 9.46 10.99
N GLN A 211 10.53 9.01 11.99
CA GLN A 211 9.28 8.31 11.75
C GLN A 211 8.26 9.27 11.10
N THR A 212 7.56 8.78 10.07
CA THR A 212 6.57 9.55 9.32
C THR A 212 5.21 8.84 9.28
N ALA A 213 4.14 9.63 9.12
CA ALA A 213 2.80 9.13 8.84
C ALA A 213 2.55 8.87 7.34
N PHE A 214 3.56 9.02 6.48
CA PHE A 214 3.48 9.00 5.01
C PHE A 214 2.45 8.01 4.46
N SER A 215 1.50 8.52 3.68
CA SER A 215 0.47 7.74 3.02
C SER A 215 0.51 7.99 1.52
N LYS A 216 0.94 6.98 0.76
CA LYS A 216 0.95 7.02 -0.72
C LYS A 216 -0.38 7.48 -1.32
N TYR A 217 -1.50 7.12 -0.69
CA TYR A 217 -2.83 7.56 -1.13
C TYR A 217 -3.10 9.04 -0.82
N ALA A 218 -2.72 9.50 0.38
CA ALA A 218 -2.97 10.89 0.72
C ALA A 218 -2.11 11.83 -0.12
N GLU A 219 -0.84 11.46 -0.34
CA GLU A 219 0.05 12.22 -1.23
C GLU A 219 -0.45 12.23 -2.68
N SER A 220 -1.04 11.13 -3.18
CA SER A 220 -1.59 11.12 -4.53
C SER A 220 -2.81 12.02 -4.69
N ARG A 221 -3.66 12.12 -3.66
CA ARG A 221 -4.83 13.01 -3.64
C ARG A 221 -4.48 14.47 -3.40
N ARG A 222 -3.45 14.75 -2.59
CA ARG A 222 -3.01 16.12 -2.27
C ARG A 222 -2.67 16.93 -3.53
N MET A 223 -2.17 16.26 -4.56
CA MET A 223 -1.82 16.88 -5.85
C MET A 223 -3.04 17.16 -6.74
N GLU A 224 -4.22 16.63 -6.41
CA GLU A 224 -5.47 16.84 -7.16
C GLU A 224 -6.39 17.87 -6.51
N ILE A 225 -6.43 17.88 -5.17
CA ILE A 225 -7.32 18.73 -4.36
C ILE A 225 -6.64 20.08 -4.02
N GLY A 226 -5.33 20.17 -4.21
CA GLY A 226 -4.53 21.38 -3.95
C GLY A 226 -4.36 22.29 -5.16
#